data_AF-A0A0P0X1X7-F1
#
_entry.id   AF-A0A0P0X1X7-F1
#
_cell.length_a   1.000
_cell.length_b   1.000
_cell.length_c   1.000
_cell.angle_alpha   90.00
_cell.angle_beta   90.00
_cell.angle_gamma   90.00
#
_symmetry.space_group_name_H-M   'P 1'
#
loop_
_entity.id
_entity.type
_entity.pdbx_description
1 polymer ?
#
loop_
_entity_poly.entity_id
_entity_poly.type
_entity_poly.pdbx_seq_one_letter_code
_entity_poly.pdbx_strand_id
1 'polypeptide(L)'
;LARAGAVPAVLRRFMADARAAFVAHNVRHDCRKLEEHHGLEVARGVELRRLVAGMGNASMKRMAEEHLGLVGVWKPRRVGTSRWHARRLTKGQVEYACVDACLSFHLGVHLDAGDI
;
A
#
# COMPACT_ATOMS: atom_id res chain seq x y z
N LEU A 1 14.92 4.41 19.82
CA LEU A 1 13.99 3.63 18.96
C LEU A 1 14.59 2.27 18.75
N ALA A 2 14.05 1.24 19.43
CA ALA A 2 14.57 -0.12 19.36
C ALA A 2 14.63 -0.57 17.90
N ARG A 3 15.81 -1.01 17.44
CA ARG A 3 15.88 -1.83 16.22
C ARG A 3 15.15 -3.13 16.58
N ALA A 4 13.98 -3.37 16.01
CA ALA A 4 13.43 -4.71 16.02
C ALA A 4 14.40 -5.55 15.16
N GLY A 5 15.23 -6.38 15.80
CA GLY A 5 16.17 -7.26 15.10
C GLY A 5 15.47 -8.25 14.16
N ALA A 6 14.16 -8.40 14.32
CA ALA A 6 13.27 -9.16 13.46
C ALA A 6 11.89 -8.50 13.42
N VAL A 7 11.09 -8.85 12.42
CA VAL A 7 9.68 -8.48 12.37
C VAL A 7 8.92 -9.16 13.53
N PRO A 8 8.10 -8.44 14.32
CA PRO A 8 7.33 -9.04 15.41
C PRO A 8 6.44 -10.20 14.96
N ALA A 9 6.36 -11.26 15.78
CA ALA A 9 5.56 -12.45 15.48
C ALA A 9 4.06 -12.15 15.26
N VAL A 10 3.51 -11.17 15.99
CA VAL A 10 2.13 -10.71 15.80
C VAL A 10 1.90 -10.13 14.41
N LEU A 11 2.88 -9.38 13.87
CA LEU A 11 2.78 -8.80 12.53
C LEU A 11 2.90 -9.89 11.47
N ARG A 12 3.83 -10.85 11.64
CA ARG A 12 3.91 -12.05 10.77
C ARG A 12 2.57 -12.77 10.69
N ARG A 13 1.96 -13.07 11.85
CA ARG A 13 0.66 -13.75 11.91
C ARG A 13 -0.44 -12.94 11.25
N PHE A 14 -0.45 -11.63 11.43
CA PHE A 14 -1.43 -10.74 10.81
C PHE A 14 -1.31 -10.74 9.28
N MET A 15 -0.09 -10.68 8.74
CA MET A 15 0.13 -10.66 7.29
C MET A 15 -0.18 -12.00 6.61
N ALA A 16 0.03 -13.12 7.31
CA ALA A 16 -0.31 -14.47 6.85
C ALA A 16 -1.79 -14.85 7.06
N ASP A 17 -2.62 -13.97 7.63
CA ASP A 17 -4.05 -14.25 7.83
C ASP A 17 -4.85 -13.92 6.56
N ALA A 18 -5.33 -14.95 5.85
CA ALA A 18 -6.11 -14.79 4.61
C ALA A 18 -7.46 -14.06 4.81
N ARG A 19 -7.92 -13.90 6.06
CA ARG A 19 -9.09 -13.08 6.39
C ARG A 19 -8.81 -11.58 6.26
N ALA A 20 -7.55 -11.17 6.33
CA ALA A 20 -7.13 -9.79 6.14
C ALA A 20 -6.70 -9.56 4.68
N ALA A 21 -7.39 -8.64 3.99
CA ALA A 21 -7.01 -8.22 2.64
C ALA A 21 -6.05 -7.02 2.69
N PHE A 22 -4.95 -7.11 1.94
CA PHE A 22 -3.98 -6.03 1.79
C PHE A 22 -4.15 -5.41 0.40
N VAL A 23 -4.99 -4.38 0.31
CA VAL A 23 -5.20 -3.63 -0.94
C VAL A 23 -4.02 -2.68 -1.15
N ALA A 24 -3.39 -2.74 -2.32
CA ALA A 24 -2.34 -1.80 -2.71
C ALA A 24 -2.18 -1.72 -4.23
N HIS A 25 -1.60 -0.62 -4.70
CA HIS A 25 -1.18 -0.50 -6.10
C HIS A 25 0.15 -1.23 -6.32
N ASN A 26 0.20 -2.12 -7.31
CA ASN A 26 1.36 -3.00 -7.57
C ASN A 26 1.69 -3.97 -6.41
N VAL A 27 0.65 -4.43 -5.70
CA VAL A 27 0.78 -5.23 -4.47
C VAL A 27 1.67 -6.47 -4.62
N ARG A 28 1.68 -7.13 -5.79
CA ARG A 28 2.51 -8.33 -6.01
C ARG A 28 4.00 -8.05 -5.85
N HIS A 29 4.44 -6.87 -6.27
CA HIS A 29 5.83 -6.44 -6.12
C HIS A 29 6.19 -6.21 -4.65
N ASP A 30 5.26 -5.63 -3.89
CA ASP A 30 5.45 -5.37 -2.48
C ASP A 30 5.45 -6.68 -1.67
N CYS A 31 4.54 -7.62 -1.98
CA CYS A 31 4.53 -8.96 -1.39
C CYS A 31 5.87 -9.68 -1.59
N ARG A 32 6.41 -9.68 -2.81
CA ARG A 32 7.72 -10.30 -3.11
C ARG A 32 8.85 -9.68 -2.29
N LYS A 33 8.90 -8.34 -2.22
CA LYS A 33 9.91 -7.65 -1.41
C LYS A 33 9.78 -7.97 0.08
N LEU A 34 8.56 -8.05 0.59
CA LEU A 34 8.29 -8.41 1.98
C LEU A 34 8.77 -9.84 2.28
N GLU A 35 8.52 -10.78 1.38
CA GLU A 35 9.00 -12.15 1.48
C GLU A 35 10.54 -12.23 1.38
N GLU A 36 11.13 -11.68 0.32
CA GLU A 36 12.58 -11.77 0.04
C GLU A 36 13.43 -11.07 1.09
N HIS A 37 13.02 -9.88 1.57
CA HIS A 37 13.85 -9.07 2.48
C HIS A 37 13.49 -9.22 3.95
N HIS A 38 12.26 -9.65 4.26
CA HIS A 38 11.77 -9.71 5.62
C HIS A 38 11.19 -11.08 5.99
N GLY A 39 11.14 -12.03 5.06
CA GLY A 39 10.50 -13.33 5.24
C GLY A 39 9.00 -13.22 5.52
N LEU A 40 8.35 -12.11 5.15
CA LEU A 40 6.95 -11.85 5.45
C LEU A 40 6.05 -12.36 4.32
N GLU A 41 5.31 -13.42 4.60
CA GLU A 41 4.22 -13.87 3.76
C GLU A 41 3.02 -12.92 3.87
N VAL A 42 2.45 -12.56 2.73
CA VAL A 42 1.17 -11.82 2.64
C VAL A 42 0.14 -12.74 2.01
N ALA A 43 -0.75 -13.30 2.82
CA ALA A 43 -1.68 -14.35 2.37
C ALA A 43 -2.70 -13.83 1.34
N ARG A 44 -3.16 -12.58 1.47
CA ARG A 44 -4.17 -11.99 0.59
C ARG A 44 -3.81 -10.57 0.15
N GLY A 45 -2.88 -10.46 -0.80
CA GLY A 45 -2.62 -9.21 -1.52
C GLY A 45 -3.65 -8.95 -2.61
N VAL A 46 -4.34 -7.81 -2.56
CA VAL A 46 -5.37 -7.40 -3.54
C VAL A 46 -4.85 -6.23 -4.35
N GLU A 47 -4.75 -6.41 -5.66
CA GLU A 47 -4.30 -5.35 -6.55
C GLU A 47 -5.41 -4.33 -6.73
N LEU A 48 -5.16 -3.09 -6.30
CA LEU A 48 -6.13 -2.00 -6.37
C LEU A 48 -6.67 -1.80 -7.79
N ARG A 49 -5.82 -1.93 -8.82
CA ARG A 49 -6.25 -1.80 -10.22
C ARG A 49 -7.27 -2.85 -10.68
N ARG A 50 -7.40 -3.97 -9.98
CA ARG A 50 -8.43 -4.98 -10.30
C ARG A 50 -9.81 -4.56 -9.81
N LEU A 51 -9.86 -3.71 -8.78
CA LEU A 51 -11.08 -3.18 -8.21
C LEU A 51 -11.62 -1.97 -8.98
N VAL A 52 -10.84 -1.47 -9.95
CA VAL A 52 -11.13 -0.24 -10.69
C VAL A 52 -11.24 -0.56 -12.18
N ALA A 53 -12.47 -0.69 -12.68
CA ALA A 53 -12.70 -0.95 -14.10
C ALA A 53 -12.38 0.30 -14.96
N GLY A 54 -11.83 0.09 -16.15
CA GLY A 54 -11.67 1.14 -17.17
C GLY A 54 -10.58 2.19 -16.91
N MET A 55 -9.88 2.17 -15.77
CA MET A 55 -8.86 3.19 -15.46
C MET A 55 -7.42 2.84 -15.90
N GLY A 56 -7.19 1.66 -16.49
CA GLY A 56 -5.88 1.28 -17.04
C GLY A 56 -4.70 1.47 -16.06
N ASN A 57 -3.70 2.27 -16.46
CA ASN A 57 -2.54 2.63 -15.63
C ASN A 57 -2.76 3.89 -14.78
N ALA A 58 -4.00 4.17 -14.36
CA ALA A 58 -4.28 5.30 -13.51
C ALA A 58 -3.43 5.27 -12.23
N SER A 59 -2.94 6.44 -11.84
CA SER A 59 -2.30 6.58 -10.54
C SER A 59 -3.34 6.44 -9.43
N MET A 60 -2.89 5.99 -8.25
CA MET A 60 -3.74 5.97 -7.06
C MET A 60 -4.33 7.35 -6.71
N LYS A 61 -3.62 8.45 -7.07
CA LYS A 61 -4.15 9.82 -6.95
C LYS A 61 -5.41 10.00 -7.81
N ARG A 62 -5.33 9.55 -9.08
CA ARG A 62 -6.44 9.65 -10.03
C ARG A 62 -7.61 8.76 -9.60
N MET A 63 -7.34 7.54 -9.10
CA MET A 63 -8.38 6.68 -8.54
C MET A 63 -9.09 7.33 -7.36
N ALA A 64 -8.34 7.94 -6.43
CA ALA A 64 -8.92 8.64 -5.28
C ALA A 64 -9.76 9.87 -5.69
N GLU A 65 -9.35 10.59 -6.73
CA GLU A 65 -10.11 11.70 -7.27
C GLU A 65 -11.44 11.22 -7.88
N GLU A 66 -11.40 10.19 -8.74
CA GLU A 66 -12.59 9.70 -9.45
C GLU A 66 -13.56 8.94 -8.53
N HIS A 67 -13.08 8.14 -7.57
CA HIS A 67 -13.92 7.27 -6.73
C HIS A 67 -14.22 7.81 -5.34
N LEU A 68 -13.37 8.68 -4.79
CA LEU A 68 -13.55 9.24 -3.45
C LEU A 68 -13.80 10.75 -3.45
N GLY A 69 -13.75 11.40 -4.62
CA GLY A 69 -13.82 12.86 -4.73
C GLY A 69 -12.63 13.58 -4.08
N LEU A 70 -11.55 12.86 -3.78
CA LEU A 70 -10.38 13.41 -3.09
C LEU A 70 -9.46 14.15 -4.07
N VAL A 71 -9.80 15.41 -4.32
CA VAL A 71 -8.97 16.34 -5.09
C VAL A 71 -7.76 16.81 -4.27
N GLY A 72 -6.67 17.19 -4.96
CA GLY A 72 -5.53 17.83 -4.31
C GLY A 72 -4.64 16.92 -3.45
N VAL A 73 -4.83 15.60 -3.48
CA VAL A 73 -3.96 14.63 -2.79
C VAL A 73 -2.49 14.91 -3.12
N TRP A 74 -1.72 15.23 -2.07
CA TRP A 74 -0.32 15.60 -2.18
C TRP A 74 0.57 14.37 -2.16
N LYS A 75 1.10 14.00 -3.32
CA LYS A 75 2.09 12.93 -3.49
C LYS A 75 3.21 13.40 -4.42
N PRO A 76 4.24 14.09 -3.93
CA PRO A 76 5.30 14.59 -4.78
C PRO A 76 6.05 13.44 -5.46
N ARG A 77 6.15 13.48 -6.79
CA ARG A 77 6.92 12.50 -7.56
C ARG A 77 8.36 12.35 -7.04
N ARG A 78 8.99 13.47 -6.66
CA ARG A 78 10.35 13.50 -6.07
C ARG A 78 10.49 12.59 -4.84
N VAL A 79 9.44 12.45 -4.03
CA VAL A 79 9.45 11.59 -2.84
C VAL A 79 9.21 10.14 -3.25
N GLY A 80 8.23 9.90 -4.12
CA GLY A 80 7.93 8.56 -4.64
C GLY A 80 9.13 7.89 -5.32
N THR A 81 9.98 8.65 -6.02
CA THR A 81 11.19 8.15 -6.70
C THR A 81 12.49 8.36 -5.91
N SER A 82 12.40 8.75 -4.63
CA SER A 82 13.56 8.97 -3.78
C SER A 82 14.20 7.66 -3.29
N ARG A 83 15.26 7.76 -2.50
CA ARG A 83 16.00 6.59 -1.96
C ARG A 83 15.22 5.91 -0.83
N TRP A 84 14.23 5.09 -1.17
CA TRP A 84 13.43 4.31 -0.21
C TRP A 84 14.19 3.17 0.48
N HIS A 85 15.32 2.73 -0.08
CA HIS A 85 16.21 1.74 0.52
C HIS A 85 17.17 2.33 1.58
N ALA A 86 17.07 3.62 1.88
CA ALA A 86 17.91 4.25 2.89
C ALA A 86 17.61 3.68 4.29
N ARG A 87 18.64 3.51 5.12
CA ARG A 87 18.51 2.98 6.50
C ARG A 87 17.55 3.79 7.39
N ARG A 88 17.33 5.07 7.06
CA ARG A 88 16.37 5.95 7.72
C ARG A 88 15.54 6.64 6.67
N LEU A 89 14.22 6.60 6.82
CA LEU A 89 13.29 7.35 6.00
C LEU A 89 13.28 8.82 6.41
N THR A 90 13.09 9.70 5.44
CA THR A 90 12.84 11.13 5.68
C THR A 90 11.40 11.35 6.13
N LYS A 91 11.10 12.50 6.78
CA LYS A 91 9.72 12.87 7.14
C LYS A 91 8.78 12.83 5.93
N GLY A 92 9.23 13.33 4.78
CA GLY A 92 8.45 13.31 3.54
C GLY A 92 8.17 11.90 3.02
N GLN A 93 9.11 10.95 3.15
CA GLN A 93 8.86 9.55 2.82
C GLN A 93 7.84 8.92 3.76
N VAL A 94 7.92 9.18 5.07
CA VAL A 94 6.93 8.69 6.03
C VAL A 94 5.54 9.23 5.69
N GLU A 95 5.42 10.54 5.45
CA GLU A 95 4.17 11.17 5.04
C GLU A 95 3.61 10.57 3.74
N TYR A 96 4.45 10.37 2.72
CA TYR A 96 4.06 9.73 1.48
C TYR A 96 3.53 8.31 1.70
N ALA A 97 4.20 7.50 2.53
CA ALA A 97 3.75 6.15 2.85
C ALA A 97 2.40 6.15 3.59
N CYS A 98 2.19 7.11 4.51
CA CYS A 98 0.91 7.28 5.20
C CYS A 98 -0.22 7.65 4.24
N VAL A 99 0.03 8.58 3.31
CA VAL A 99 -0.94 8.92 2.26
C VAL A 99 -1.25 7.68 1.42
N ASP A 100 -0.24 6.89 1.02
CA ASP A 100 -0.45 5.69 0.21
C ASP A 100 -1.28 4.62 0.93
N ALA A 101 -1.00 4.38 2.21
CA ALA A 101 -1.77 3.45 3.02
C ALA A 101 -3.22 3.92 3.19
N CYS A 102 -3.43 5.22 3.46
CA CYS A 102 -4.75 5.82 3.64
C CYS A 102 -5.60 5.70 2.36
N LEU A 103 -5.04 6.07 1.20
CA LEU A 103 -5.73 5.96 -0.08
C LEU A 103 -6.03 4.50 -0.44
N SER A 104 -5.08 3.60 -0.21
CA SER A 104 -5.28 2.17 -0.50
C SER A 104 -6.40 1.58 0.35
N PHE A 105 -6.47 1.95 1.63
CA PHE A 105 -7.55 1.53 2.54
C PHE A 105 -8.90 2.07 2.08
N HIS A 106 -9.03 3.38 1.87
CA HIS A 106 -10.32 3.98 1.50
C HIS A 106 -10.80 3.52 0.13
N LEU A 107 -9.91 3.41 -0.86
CA LEU A 107 -10.26 2.86 -2.16
C LEU A 107 -10.65 1.38 -2.04
N GLY A 108 -9.89 0.59 -1.27
CA GLY A 108 -10.23 -0.81 -1.01
C GLY A 108 -11.63 -0.96 -0.43
N VAL A 109 -11.96 -0.21 0.62
CA VAL A 109 -13.30 -0.24 1.25
C VAL A 109 -14.39 0.23 0.28
N HIS A 110 -14.16 1.33 -0.45
CA HIS A 110 -15.15 1.89 -1.36
C HIS A 110 -15.44 0.96 -2.55
N LEU A 111 -14.42 0.27 -3.08
CA LEU A 111 -14.55 -0.57 -4.25
C LEU A 111 -14.97 -2.01 -3.91
N ASP A 112 -14.49 -2.57 -2.80
CA ASP A 112 -14.92 -3.91 -2.32
C ASP A 112 -16.38 -3.89 -1.86
N ALA A 113 -16.87 -2.77 -1.33
CA ALA A 113 -18.30 -2.58 -1.04
C ALA A 113 -19.19 -2.50 -2.30
N GLY A 114 -18.60 -2.34 -3.49
CA GLY A 114 -19.32 -2.43 -4.76
C GLY A 114 -19.41 -3.86 -5.33
N ASP A 115 -18.59 -4.79 -4.80
CA ASP A 115 -18.49 -6.19 -5.25
C ASP A 115 -19.22 -7.18 -4.30
N ILE A 116 -19.91 -6.69 -3.25
CA ILE A 116 -20.83 -7.44 -2.37
C ILE A 116 -22.25 -6.95 -2.57
#